data_AF-A0A7S0NRW9-F1
#
_entry.id   AF-A0A7S0NRW9-F1
#
_cell.length_a   1.000
_cell.length_b   1.000
_cell.length_c   1.000
_cell.angle_alpha   90.00
_cell.angle_beta   90.00
_cell.angle_gamma   90.00
#
_symmetry.space_group_name_H-M   'P 1'
#
loop_
_entity.id
_entity.type
_entity.pdbx_description
1 polymer ?
#
loop_
_entity_poly.entity_id
_entity_poly.type
_entity_poly.pdbx_seq_one_letter_code
_entity_poly.pdbx_strand_id
1 'polypeptide(L)'
;RNPPSIMNVLRPTVRDAELEIEAVIDHLFYHANTPAFLARWLIQRFVTSNPSPTYVLAVATAFSEGAFNGTRHSGKYGDLGASVAAVLLHAEARSIVLDLAPTHGKSQEPLLKMTTFMRAMEMQPVDDREVDLQGLAQRIGMEPYKSETVFNFYQSDHQPDGPLSLTSRYAPEMQLLNTPYLVNFLNGMTSLVRYGLTKCRHGFGTDAGSTRCGDVDDQRHRIDALLTWTPADNNAESVVDELSLLLTADKLHPTARQAIIAAYEDALATDSVLAAREVAQVLFLAAAEFHVLSQYAPRPTIRSPRRQDAGGSGRGYKAIVVMFMYGGCDSFNVLVPHSNCNGIDLYEEYVAVRTDLALPMGDLDAIQDASGRQP
;
A
#
# COMPACT_ATOMS: atom_id res chain seq x y z
N ARG A 1 -22.49 27.12 5.39
CA ARG A 1 -23.01 27.52 6.72
C ARG A 1 -21.81 27.88 7.59
N ASN A 2 -21.95 28.80 8.54
CA ASN A 2 -20.83 29.14 9.44
C ASN A 2 -20.49 27.92 10.31
N PRO A 3 -19.20 27.70 10.63
CA PRO A 3 -18.82 26.66 11.57
C PRO A 3 -19.52 26.91 12.92
N PRO A 4 -19.91 25.84 13.64
CA PRO A 4 -20.43 25.99 14.99
C PRO A 4 -19.38 26.70 15.87
N SER A 5 -19.84 27.65 16.67
CA SER A 5 -19.01 28.39 17.62
C SER A 5 -19.74 28.37 18.96
N ILE A 6 -19.20 27.62 19.90
CA ILE A 6 -19.79 27.33 21.21
C ILE A 6 -18.93 27.95 22.32
N MET A 7 -17.61 27.98 22.12
CA MET A 7 -16.62 28.52 23.03
C MET A 7 -16.78 30.04 23.21
N ASN A 8 -16.86 30.47 24.47
CA ASN A 8 -16.79 31.88 24.81
C ASN A 8 -15.32 32.33 24.88
N VAL A 9 -14.90 33.20 23.95
CA VAL A 9 -13.51 33.70 23.87
C VAL A 9 -13.05 34.40 25.15
N LEU A 10 -13.97 35.00 25.93
CA LEU A 10 -13.63 35.68 27.18
C LEU A 10 -13.57 34.74 28.40
N ARG A 11 -14.16 33.54 28.29
CA ARG A 11 -14.25 32.54 29.37
C ARG A 11 -14.23 31.13 28.77
N PRO A 12 -13.10 30.70 28.18
CA PRO A 12 -13.00 29.37 27.60
C PRO A 12 -13.10 28.31 28.70
N THR A 13 -13.89 27.27 28.44
CA THR A 13 -13.94 26.07 29.29
C THR A 13 -13.59 24.84 28.46
N VAL A 14 -13.00 23.81 29.08
CA VAL A 14 -12.62 22.56 28.40
C VAL A 14 -13.85 21.90 27.77
N ARG A 15 -14.96 21.84 28.51
CA ARG A 15 -16.24 21.30 28.01
C ARG A 15 -16.74 22.00 26.75
N ASP A 16 -16.68 23.33 26.70
CA ASP A 16 -17.14 24.07 25.52
C ASP A 16 -16.22 23.81 24.32
N ALA A 17 -14.92 23.60 24.55
CA ALA A 17 -13.97 23.22 23.52
C ALA A 17 -14.29 21.83 22.95
N GLU A 18 -14.54 20.84 23.80
CA GLU A 18 -14.92 19.47 23.41
C GLU A 18 -16.21 19.47 22.59
N LEU A 19 -17.25 20.16 23.08
CA LEU A 19 -18.53 20.27 22.37
C LEU A 19 -18.40 20.98 21.02
N GLU A 20 -17.56 22.02 20.92
CA GLU A 20 -17.32 22.70 19.65
C GLU A 20 -16.61 21.77 18.66
N ILE A 21 -15.62 21.00 19.11
CA ILE A 21 -14.92 20.00 18.28
C ILE A 21 -15.90 18.94 17.78
N GLU A 22 -16.70 18.34 18.67
CA GLU A 22 -17.72 17.36 18.29
C GLU A 22 -18.72 17.95 17.29
N ALA A 23 -19.21 19.17 17.53
CA ALA A 23 -20.13 19.84 16.63
C ALA A 23 -19.51 20.12 15.25
N VAL A 24 -18.22 20.48 15.19
CA VAL A 24 -17.49 20.65 13.91
C VAL A 24 -17.36 19.30 13.20
N ILE A 25 -16.97 18.24 13.92
CA ILE A 25 -16.82 16.88 13.35
C ILE A 25 -18.15 16.40 12.78
N ASP A 26 -19.24 16.50 13.55
CA ASP A 26 -20.58 16.13 13.10
C ASP A 26 -21.02 16.98 11.89
N HIS A 27 -20.73 18.27 11.90
CA HIS A 27 -21.05 19.15 10.78
C HIS A 27 -20.35 18.72 9.50
N LEU A 28 -19.07 18.34 9.58
CA LEU A 28 -18.30 17.86 8.45
C LEU A 28 -18.76 16.47 8.01
N PHE A 29 -18.96 15.55 8.96
CA PHE A 29 -19.35 14.18 8.67
C PHE A 29 -20.72 14.10 8.01
N TYR A 30 -21.72 14.81 8.53
CA TYR A 30 -23.08 14.85 7.99
C TYR A 30 -23.28 15.90 6.87
N HIS A 31 -22.21 16.54 6.42
CA HIS A 31 -22.31 17.49 5.32
C HIS A 31 -22.75 16.78 4.03
N ALA A 32 -23.65 17.40 3.26
CA ALA A 32 -24.23 16.80 2.04
C ALA A 32 -23.17 16.43 0.98
N ASN A 33 -22.02 17.10 0.97
CA ASN A 33 -20.93 16.81 0.03
C ASN A 33 -20.01 15.67 0.48
N THR A 34 -20.02 15.29 1.76
CA THR A 34 -19.09 14.30 2.32
C THR A 34 -19.19 12.94 1.64
N PRO A 35 -20.38 12.37 1.41
CA PRO A 35 -20.50 11.09 0.72
C PRO A 35 -19.91 11.13 -0.71
N ALA A 36 -20.21 12.17 -1.48
CA ALA A 36 -19.75 12.30 -2.86
C ALA A 36 -18.23 12.55 -2.94
N PHE A 37 -17.69 13.36 -2.03
CA PHE A 37 -16.26 13.65 -1.95
C PHE A 37 -15.47 12.38 -1.60
N LEU A 38 -15.88 11.68 -0.52
CA LEU A 38 -15.24 10.45 -0.10
C LEU A 38 -15.37 9.35 -1.17
N ALA A 39 -16.55 9.21 -1.79
CA ALA A 39 -16.78 8.29 -2.89
C ALA A 39 -15.78 8.49 -4.03
N ARG A 40 -15.63 9.74 -4.52
CA ARG A 40 -14.67 10.05 -5.58
C ARG A 40 -13.24 9.69 -5.15
N TRP A 41 -12.86 10.05 -3.93
CA TRP A 41 -11.51 9.81 -3.42
C TRP A 41 -11.21 8.31 -3.32
N LEU A 42 -12.11 7.51 -2.74
CA LEU A 42 -11.98 6.07 -2.67
C LEU A 42 -11.89 5.44 -4.05
N ILE A 43 -12.74 5.84 -4.99
CA ILE A 43 -12.69 5.31 -6.36
C ILE A 43 -11.36 5.62 -7.03
N GLN A 44 -10.81 6.84 -6.85
CA GLN A 44 -9.49 7.19 -7.37
C GLN A 44 -8.36 6.36 -6.75
N ARG A 45 -8.46 6.01 -5.47
CA ARG A 45 -7.45 5.18 -4.78
C ARG A 45 -7.48 3.74 -5.25
N PHE A 46 -8.67 3.18 -5.44
CA PHE A 46 -8.81 1.78 -5.79
C PHE A 46 -8.85 1.57 -7.30
N VAL A 47 -9.77 2.19 -8.03
CA VAL A 47 -10.18 1.69 -9.37
C VAL A 47 -9.71 2.56 -10.52
N THR A 48 -10.10 3.84 -10.56
CA THR A 48 -9.93 4.69 -11.75
C THR A 48 -9.80 6.16 -11.36
N SER A 49 -8.93 6.89 -12.05
CA SER A 49 -8.73 8.33 -11.78
C SER A 49 -9.94 9.18 -12.21
N ASN A 50 -10.78 8.66 -13.10
CA ASN A 50 -11.88 9.39 -13.75
C ASN A 50 -13.20 8.59 -13.70
N PRO A 51 -13.83 8.44 -12.51
CA PRO A 51 -15.09 7.72 -12.39
C PRO A 51 -16.27 8.47 -13.01
N SER A 52 -17.26 7.72 -13.50
CA SER A 52 -18.51 8.33 -13.94
C SER A 52 -19.34 8.91 -12.77
N PRO A 53 -20.23 9.88 -13.03
CA PRO A 53 -21.14 10.40 -12.00
C PRO A 53 -22.05 9.33 -11.38
N THR A 54 -22.48 8.33 -12.15
CA THR A 54 -23.32 7.24 -11.64
C THR A 54 -22.55 6.34 -10.68
N TYR A 55 -21.26 6.11 -10.94
CA TYR A 55 -20.41 5.35 -10.05
C TYR A 55 -20.15 6.10 -8.73
N VAL A 56 -19.86 7.40 -8.80
CA VAL A 56 -19.74 8.24 -7.58
C VAL A 56 -21.04 8.23 -6.77
N LEU A 57 -22.20 8.33 -7.43
CA LEU A 57 -23.50 8.26 -6.77
C LEU A 57 -23.70 6.91 -6.07
N ALA A 58 -23.40 5.79 -6.73
CA ALA A 58 -23.59 4.46 -6.15
C ALA A 58 -22.77 4.27 -4.85
N VAL A 59 -21.52 4.73 -4.84
CA VAL A 59 -20.66 4.65 -3.65
C VAL A 59 -21.13 5.63 -2.55
N ALA A 60 -21.54 6.85 -2.92
CA ALA A 60 -22.10 7.82 -1.98
C ALA A 60 -23.40 7.33 -1.32
N THR A 61 -24.27 6.66 -2.08
CA THR A 61 -25.47 5.98 -1.56
C THR A 61 -25.08 4.86 -0.61
N ALA A 62 -24.13 4.01 -0.98
CA ALA A 62 -23.67 2.92 -0.13
C ALA A 62 -23.08 3.41 1.21
N PHE A 63 -22.30 4.50 1.18
CA PHE A 63 -21.81 5.17 2.39
C PHE A 63 -22.96 5.67 3.29
N SER A 64 -24.00 6.22 2.68
CA SER A 64 -25.11 6.84 3.41
C SER A 64 -26.11 5.82 3.97
N GLU A 65 -26.36 4.73 3.23
CA GLU A 65 -27.34 3.70 3.59
C GLU A 65 -26.73 2.52 4.35
N GLY A 66 -25.42 2.31 4.24
CA GLY A 66 -24.71 1.16 4.82
C GLY A 66 -25.11 -0.19 4.21
N ALA A 67 -25.47 -0.17 2.93
CA ALA A 67 -25.81 -1.35 2.15
C ALA A 67 -25.36 -1.19 0.70
N PHE A 68 -25.05 -2.31 0.05
CA PHE A 68 -24.76 -2.33 -1.39
C PHE A 68 -25.22 -3.66 -2.00
N ASN A 69 -25.86 -3.63 -3.17
CA ASN A 69 -26.36 -4.82 -3.88
C ASN A 69 -27.16 -5.79 -2.99
N GLY A 70 -28.05 -5.27 -2.13
CA GLY A 70 -28.87 -6.07 -1.23
C GLY A 70 -28.13 -6.67 -0.03
N THR A 71 -26.82 -6.45 0.10
CA THR A 71 -26.05 -6.82 1.29
C THR A 71 -26.03 -5.66 2.26
N ARG A 72 -26.57 -5.87 3.47
CA ARG A 72 -26.52 -4.90 4.57
C ARG A 72 -25.21 -5.09 5.33
N HIS A 73 -24.45 -4.02 5.48
CA HIS A 73 -23.26 -3.98 6.33
C HIS A 73 -23.70 -3.52 7.73
N SER A 74 -23.22 -2.38 8.24
CA SER A 74 -23.78 -1.78 9.46
C SER A 74 -25.19 -1.22 9.22
N GLY A 75 -25.49 -0.79 7.99
CA GLY A 75 -26.71 -0.11 7.61
C GLY A 75 -26.95 1.20 8.37
N LYS A 76 -25.86 1.89 8.69
CA LYS A 76 -25.80 3.24 9.25
C LYS A 76 -25.11 4.16 8.26
N TYR A 77 -25.34 5.46 8.39
CA TYR A 77 -24.58 6.48 7.68
C TYR A 77 -23.10 6.39 8.07
N GLY A 78 -22.19 6.50 7.09
CA GLY A 78 -20.76 6.40 7.33
C GLY A 78 -20.14 5.04 7.10
N ASP A 79 -20.84 4.12 6.45
CA ASP A 79 -20.39 2.73 6.36
C ASP A 79 -19.28 2.54 5.32
N LEU A 80 -18.05 2.40 5.81
CA LEU A 80 -16.89 2.12 4.95
C LEU A 80 -16.93 0.72 4.32
N GLY A 81 -17.54 -0.26 4.98
CA GLY A 81 -17.68 -1.62 4.45
C GLY A 81 -18.56 -1.64 3.20
N ALA A 82 -19.72 -0.99 3.27
CA ALA A 82 -20.62 -0.82 2.14
C ALA A 82 -19.99 0.04 1.04
N SER A 83 -19.25 1.09 1.41
CA SER A 83 -18.57 1.97 0.46
C SER A 83 -17.49 1.24 -0.34
N VAL A 84 -16.62 0.49 0.32
CA VAL A 84 -15.56 -0.29 -0.33
C VAL A 84 -16.15 -1.42 -1.19
N ALA A 85 -17.21 -2.06 -0.72
CA ALA A 85 -17.96 -3.03 -1.53
C ALA A 85 -18.51 -2.35 -2.80
N ALA A 86 -19.13 -1.18 -2.69
CA ALA A 86 -19.61 -0.44 -3.85
C ALA A 86 -18.47 -0.08 -4.81
N VAL A 87 -17.32 0.38 -4.31
CA VAL A 87 -16.13 0.67 -5.12
C VAL A 87 -15.68 -0.57 -5.90
N LEU A 88 -15.43 -1.69 -5.24
CA LEU A 88 -14.83 -2.85 -5.92
C LEU A 88 -15.82 -3.68 -6.75
N LEU A 89 -17.12 -3.60 -6.43
CA LEU A 89 -18.15 -4.46 -7.02
C LEU A 89 -19.02 -3.74 -8.07
N HIS A 90 -18.92 -2.42 -8.22
CA HIS A 90 -19.68 -1.66 -9.22
C HIS A 90 -19.35 -2.12 -10.65
N ALA A 91 -20.32 -2.03 -11.55
CA ALA A 91 -20.20 -2.49 -12.94
C ALA A 91 -19.04 -1.81 -13.69
N GLU A 92 -18.80 -0.52 -13.42
CA GLU A 92 -17.69 0.23 -14.02
C GLU A 92 -16.32 -0.35 -13.64
N ALA A 93 -16.11 -0.74 -12.38
CA ALA A 93 -14.84 -1.30 -11.89
C ALA A 93 -14.50 -2.68 -12.47
N ARG A 94 -15.49 -3.35 -13.06
CA ARG A 94 -15.42 -4.73 -13.56
C ARG A 94 -15.61 -4.84 -15.07
N SER A 95 -15.89 -3.72 -15.74
CA SER A 95 -16.23 -3.70 -17.16
C SER A 95 -15.02 -4.01 -18.04
N ILE A 96 -15.11 -5.10 -18.80
CA ILE A 96 -14.11 -5.46 -19.81
C ILE A 96 -14.09 -4.44 -20.96
N VAL A 97 -15.23 -3.84 -21.29
CA VAL A 97 -15.33 -2.84 -22.36
C VAL A 97 -14.58 -1.57 -21.98
N LEU A 98 -14.67 -1.16 -20.71
CA LEU A 98 -13.93 0.01 -20.23
C LEU A 98 -12.45 -0.28 -20.07
N ASP A 99 -12.06 -1.51 -19.73
CA ASP A 99 -10.65 -1.92 -19.69
C ASP A 99 -9.93 -1.75 -21.04
N LEU A 100 -10.65 -1.94 -22.15
CA LEU A 100 -10.12 -1.71 -23.51
C LEU A 100 -10.08 -0.21 -23.88
N ALA A 101 -10.68 0.67 -23.09
CA ALA A 101 -10.71 2.09 -23.38
C ALA A 101 -9.36 2.73 -22.96
N PRO A 102 -8.64 3.41 -23.87
CA PRO A 102 -7.32 4.00 -23.57
C PRO A 102 -7.30 5.06 -22.46
N THR A 103 -8.47 5.51 -22.01
CA THR A 103 -8.63 6.57 -21.00
C THR A 103 -9.19 6.06 -19.67
N HIS A 104 -9.36 4.74 -19.52
CA HIS A 104 -9.87 4.14 -18.29
C HIS A 104 -8.74 3.57 -17.44
N GLY A 105 -8.93 3.59 -16.11
CA GLY A 105 -7.95 3.14 -15.14
C GLY A 105 -7.20 4.30 -14.48
N LYS A 106 -6.06 3.99 -13.89
CA LYS A 106 -5.19 4.91 -13.16
C LYS A 106 -3.73 4.48 -13.25
N SER A 107 -2.81 5.42 -13.03
CA SER A 107 -1.42 5.06 -12.79
C SER A 107 -1.26 4.51 -11.38
N GLN A 108 -0.38 3.52 -11.22
CA GLN A 108 -0.06 2.99 -9.90
C GLN A 108 0.84 3.94 -9.12
N GLU A 109 0.66 3.96 -7.81
CA GLU A 109 1.53 4.69 -6.89
C GLU A 109 2.91 4.00 -6.82
N PRO A 110 4.04 4.73 -6.86
CA PRO A 110 5.38 4.13 -6.80
C PRO A 110 5.59 3.14 -5.64
N LEU A 111 5.08 3.48 -4.44
CA LEU A 111 5.17 2.61 -3.26
C LEU A 111 4.34 1.32 -3.43
N LEU A 112 3.18 1.40 -4.07
CA LEU A 112 2.33 0.23 -4.36
C LEU A 112 2.95 -0.67 -5.45
N LYS A 113 3.57 -0.09 -6.48
CA LYS A 113 4.32 -0.86 -7.50
C LYS A 113 5.44 -1.68 -6.85
N MET A 114 6.23 -1.02 -6.01
CA MET A 114 7.37 -1.65 -5.33
C MET A 114 6.91 -2.76 -4.37
N THR A 115 5.93 -2.48 -3.51
CA THR A 115 5.42 -3.47 -2.55
C THR A 115 4.72 -4.64 -3.24
N THR A 116 3.97 -4.39 -4.33
CA THR A 116 3.36 -5.45 -5.14
C THR A 116 4.43 -6.36 -5.74
N PHE A 117 5.48 -5.77 -6.33
CA PHE A 117 6.60 -6.52 -6.89
C PHE A 117 7.35 -7.34 -5.84
N MET A 118 7.73 -6.74 -4.70
CA MET A 118 8.40 -7.43 -3.60
C MET A 118 7.58 -8.62 -3.08
N ARG A 119 6.25 -8.46 -2.97
CA ARG A 119 5.34 -9.54 -2.56
C ARG A 119 5.17 -10.61 -3.64
N ALA A 120 5.10 -10.21 -4.91
CA ALA A 120 5.00 -11.13 -6.04
C ALA A 120 6.24 -11.99 -6.16
N MET A 121 7.41 -11.39 -6.01
CA MET A 121 8.74 -12.03 -6.09
C MET A 121 9.19 -12.68 -4.77
N GLU A 122 8.26 -12.80 -3.82
CA GLU A 122 8.45 -13.49 -2.54
C GLU A 122 9.70 -13.01 -1.79
N MET A 123 9.88 -11.70 -1.66
CA MET A 123 11.01 -11.13 -0.93
C MET A 123 11.10 -11.71 0.48
N GLN A 124 12.29 -12.16 0.87
CA GLN A 124 12.61 -12.66 2.21
C GLN A 124 13.79 -11.88 2.78
N PRO A 125 13.73 -11.46 4.06
CA PRO A 125 14.88 -10.86 4.73
C PRO A 125 16.01 -11.87 4.87
N VAL A 126 17.25 -11.39 4.80
CA VAL A 126 18.42 -12.20 5.13
C VAL A 126 18.62 -12.21 6.64
N ASP A 127 18.97 -13.36 7.23
CA ASP A 127 19.21 -13.49 8.68
C ASP A 127 18.06 -13.00 9.57
N ASP A 128 16.82 -13.10 9.08
CA ASP A 128 15.59 -12.67 9.78
C ASP A 128 15.61 -11.21 10.27
N ARG A 129 16.41 -10.34 9.61
CA ARG A 129 16.49 -8.93 9.99
C ARG A 129 15.29 -8.13 9.55
N GLU A 130 15.03 -7.07 10.30
CA GLU A 130 14.06 -6.06 9.89
C GLU A 130 14.51 -5.36 8.61
N VAL A 131 13.60 -5.27 7.65
CA VAL A 131 13.85 -4.62 6.37
C VAL A 131 13.41 -3.17 6.46
N ASP A 132 14.36 -2.28 6.21
CA ASP A 132 14.10 -0.85 6.14
C ASP A 132 14.33 -0.36 4.69
N LEU A 133 13.52 0.62 4.28
CA LEU A 133 13.53 1.23 2.96
C LEU A 133 13.64 2.74 3.13
N GLN A 134 14.73 3.20 3.72
CA GLN A 134 14.92 4.62 4.01
C GLN A 134 15.13 5.46 2.74
N GLY A 135 14.62 6.69 2.78
CA GLY A 135 14.88 7.69 1.76
C GLY A 135 14.15 7.44 0.44
N LEU A 136 13.05 6.69 0.48
CA LEU A 136 12.18 6.51 -0.68
C LEU A 136 11.56 7.85 -1.11
N ALA A 137 11.35 8.81 -0.20
CA ALA A 137 10.79 10.11 -0.56
C ALA A 137 11.67 10.82 -1.60
N GLN A 138 12.99 10.80 -1.42
CA GLN A 138 13.95 11.42 -2.34
C GLN A 138 14.15 10.59 -3.63
N ARG A 139 13.84 9.28 -3.60
CA ARG A 139 14.07 8.37 -4.72
C ARG A 139 12.86 8.25 -5.63
N ILE A 140 11.67 8.04 -5.06
CA ILE A 140 10.44 7.72 -5.78
C ILE A 140 9.28 8.68 -5.45
N GLY A 141 9.53 9.73 -4.68
CA GLY A 141 8.52 10.75 -4.32
C GLY A 141 7.52 10.32 -3.25
N MET A 142 7.66 9.12 -2.68
CA MET A 142 6.79 8.59 -1.63
C MET A 142 7.58 7.79 -0.61
N GLU A 143 7.28 7.98 0.66
CA GLU A 143 7.79 7.14 1.75
C GLU A 143 6.71 7.02 2.82
N PRO A 144 6.46 5.81 3.36
CA PRO A 144 5.46 5.62 4.40
C PRO A 144 5.60 6.67 5.52
N TYR A 145 4.46 7.28 5.90
CA TYR A 145 4.38 8.29 6.97
C TYR A 145 5.15 9.60 6.74
N LYS A 146 5.68 9.86 5.53
CA LYS A 146 6.41 11.10 5.19
C LYS A 146 5.73 11.94 4.11
N SER A 147 4.40 12.03 4.13
CA SER A 147 3.71 12.98 3.26
C SER A 147 4.01 14.41 3.71
N GLU A 148 4.40 15.28 2.78
CA GLU A 148 4.71 16.68 3.09
C GLU A 148 3.47 17.49 3.48
N THR A 149 2.28 17.00 3.13
CA THR A 149 1.00 17.66 3.42
C THR A 149 0.05 16.71 4.14
N VAL A 150 -0.97 17.27 4.80
CA VAL A 150 -2.07 16.49 5.40
C VAL A 150 -3.02 15.89 4.36
N PHE A 151 -2.86 16.23 3.06
CA PHE A 151 -3.80 15.84 2.01
C PHE A 151 -3.33 14.60 1.25
N ASN A 152 -2.08 14.60 0.75
CA ASN A 152 -1.35 13.45 0.23
C ASN A 152 0.03 13.87 -0.34
N PHE A 153 0.78 12.91 -0.92
CA PHE A 153 1.97 13.14 -1.76
C PHE A 153 1.67 13.84 -3.10
N TYR A 154 0.39 13.91 -3.50
CA TYR A 154 -0.06 14.52 -4.75
C TYR A 154 -1.54 14.95 -4.66
N GLN A 155 -1.95 15.83 -5.55
CA GLN A 155 -3.28 16.41 -5.61
C GLN A 155 -4.27 15.48 -6.31
N SER A 156 -5.48 15.32 -5.74
CA SER A 156 -6.53 14.46 -6.30
C SER A 156 -7.13 14.95 -7.62
N ASP A 157 -6.91 16.22 -7.94
CA ASP A 157 -7.36 16.90 -9.15
C ASP A 157 -6.20 17.26 -10.10
N HIS A 158 -5.00 16.70 -9.87
CA HIS A 158 -3.88 16.88 -10.79
C HIS A 158 -4.23 16.34 -12.19
N GLN A 159 -3.99 17.18 -13.18
CA GLN A 159 -4.06 16.83 -14.59
C GLN A 159 -2.66 16.98 -15.18
N PRO A 160 -2.02 15.89 -15.65
CA PRO A 160 -0.72 16.00 -16.27
C PRO A 160 -0.83 16.69 -17.63
N ASP A 161 0.23 17.38 -18.01
CA ASP A 161 0.33 18.02 -19.33
C ASP A 161 0.20 17.00 -20.46
N GLY A 162 -0.41 17.42 -21.58
CA GLY A 162 -0.57 16.60 -22.78
C GLY A 162 -2.00 16.10 -22.98
N PRO A 163 -2.20 14.90 -23.58
CA PRO A 163 -3.52 14.45 -24.03
C PRO A 163 -4.60 14.36 -22.94
N LEU A 164 -4.21 14.14 -21.68
CA LEU A 164 -5.14 14.02 -20.56
C LEU A 164 -5.73 15.38 -20.16
N SER A 165 -4.91 16.44 -20.04
CA SER A 165 -5.42 17.78 -19.74
C SER A 165 -6.27 18.34 -20.88
N LEU A 166 -5.96 18.01 -22.15
CA LEU A 166 -6.79 18.38 -23.32
C LEU A 166 -8.19 17.75 -23.30
N THR A 167 -8.39 16.69 -22.53
CA THR A 167 -9.68 15.99 -22.36
C THR A 167 -10.26 16.15 -20.95
N SER A 168 -9.72 17.09 -20.17
CA SER A 168 -10.12 17.35 -18.77
C SER A 168 -10.10 16.10 -17.88
N ARG A 169 -9.11 15.23 -18.11
CA ARG A 169 -8.93 13.98 -17.37
C ARG A 169 -7.87 14.16 -16.28
N TYR A 170 -8.17 13.58 -15.13
CA TYR A 170 -7.30 13.58 -13.96
C TYR A 170 -6.39 12.35 -13.98
N ALA A 171 -5.15 12.51 -13.52
CA ALA A 171 -4.24 11.41 -13.21
C ALA A 171 -3.37 11.79 -12.00
N PRO A 172 -3.94 11.75 -10.78
CA PRO A 172 -3.29 12.22 -9.55
C PRO A 172 -1.86 11.68 -9.35
N GLU A 173 -1.71 10.37 -9.52
CA GLU A 173 -0.45 9.64 -9.33
C GLU A 173 0.66 10.09 -10.28
N MET A 174 0.31 10.63 -11.46
CA MET A 174 1.29 11.11 -12.43
C MET A 174 2.00 12.39 -12.00
N GLN A 175 1.52 13.09 -10.96
CA GLN A 175 2.27 14.21 -10.37
C GLN A 175 3.65 13.77 -9.84
N LEU A 176 3.76 12.50 -9.42
CA LEU A 176 5.02 11.89 -8.98
C LEU A 176 5.81 11.24 -10.13
N LEU A 177 5.27 11.21 -11.36
CA LEU A 177 5.93 10.58 -12.51
C LEU A 177 6.85 11.56 -13.22
N ASN A 178 7.78 12.17 -12.47
CA ASN A 178 8.84 13.00 -13.05
C ASN A 178 10.07 12.15 -13.41
N THR A 179 10.92 12.69 -14.29
CA THR A 179 12.09 11.95 -14.81
C THR A 179 13.03 11.45 -13.71
N PRO A 180 13.42 12.26 -12.70
CA PRO A 180 14.24 11.77 -11.59
C PRO A 180 13.63 10.56 -10.87
N TYR A 181 12.35 10.64 -10.48
CA TYR A 181 11.69 9.56 -9.75
C TYR A 181 11.50 8.31 -10.60
N LEU A 182 11.21 8.45 -11.90
CA LEU A 182 11.09 7.31 -12.81
C LEU A 182 12.43 6.58 -13.00
N VAL A 183 13.52 7.33 -13.23
CA VAL A 183 14.85 6.74 -13.40
C VAL A 183 15.32 6.07 -12.10
N ASN A 184 15.12 6.72 -10.95
CA ASN A 184 15.45 6.14 -9.66
C ASN A 184 14.61 4.89 -9.34
N PHE A 185 13.32 4.89 -9.69
CA PHE A 185 12.47 3.73 -9.55
C PHE A 185 13.03 2.54 -10.36
N LEU A 186 13.29 2.74 -11.66
CA LEU A 186 13.80 1.68 -12.53
C LEU A 186 15.18 1.19 -12.09
N ASN A 187 16.09 2.09 -11.71
CA ASN A 187 17.41 1.74 -11.20
C ASN A 187 17.33 0.94 -9.90
N GLY A 188 16.50 1.39 -8.95
CA GLY A 188 16.36 0.72 -7.66
C GLY A 188 15.68 -0.65 -7.77
N MET A 189 14.66 -0.78 -8.62
CA MET A 189 14.00 -2.06 -8.87
C MET A 189 14.91 -3.03 -9.65
N THR A 190 15.68 -2.55 -10.63
CA THR A 190 16.69 -3.36 -11.34
C THR A 190 17.79 -3.82 -10.38
N SER A 191 18.22 -2.95 -9.46
CA SER A 191 19.19 -3.30 -8.43
C SER A 191 18.63 -4.39 -7.50
N LEU A 192 17.37 -4.26 -7.07
CA LEU A 192 16.67 -5.25 -6.26
C LEU A 192 16.63 -6.64 -6.94
N VAL A 193 16.35 -6.67 -8.24
CA VAL A 193 16.30 -7.93 -9.01
C VAL A 193 17.67 -8.60 -9.09
N ARG A 194 18.72 -7.86 -9.44
CA ARG A 194 20.05 -8.42 -9.74
C ARG A 194 20.93 -8.64 -8.52
N TYR A 195 20.75 -7.81 -7.50
CA TYR A 195 21.67 -7.74 -6.35
C TYR A 195 20.97 -7.90 -4.99
N GLY A 196 19.64 -8.07 -4.98
CA GLY A 196 18.86 -8.05 -3.74
C GLY A 196 18.67 -6.64 -3.18
N LEU A 197 18.05 -6.55 -2.01
CA LEU A 197 17.79 -5.27 -1.36
C LEU A 197 19.08 -4.73 -0.75
N THR A 198 19.77 -3.87 -1.49
CA THR A 198 21.02 -3.23 -1.08
C THR A 198 20.93 -1.73 -1.31
N LYS A 199 21.68 -0.93 -0.54
CA LYS A 199 21.86 0.50 -0.82
C LYS A 199 22.71 0.79 -2.07
N CYS A 200 23.52 -0.20 -2.48
CA CYS A 200 24.49 -0.05 -3.55
C CYS A 200 23.82 -0.18 -4.92
N ARG A 201 24.54 0.18 -5.99
CA ARG A 201 24.01 0.10 -7.37
C ARG A 201 22.65 0.80 -7.52
N HIS A 202 22.45 1.91 -6.80
CA HIS A 202 21.19 2.68 -6.74
C HIS A 202 19.99 1.93 -6.13
N GLY A 203 20.21 0.82 -5.41
CA GLY A 203 19.15 0.01 -4.78
C GLY A 203 18.56 0.64 -3.51
N PHE A 204 17.39 0.15 -3.10
CA PHE A 204 16.56 0.72 -2.03
C PHE A 204 16.93 0.29 -0.60
N GLY A 205 17.96 -0.54 -0.41
CA GLY A 205 18.37 -1.02 0.91
C GLY A 205 19.08 0.05 1.74
N THR A 206 19.47 -0.35 2.95
CA THR A 206 20.06 0.51 3.99
C THR A 206 21.52 0.18 4.29
N ASP A 207 22.15 1.02 5.12
CA ASP A 207 23.54 0.91 5.57
C ASP A 207 23.69 -0.19 6.64
N ALA A 208 23.72 -1.47 6.25
CA ALA A 208 24.09 -2.57 7.14
C ALA A 208 25.62 -2.62 7.44
N GLY A 209 26.20 -1.51 7.90
CA GLY A 209 27.50 -1.50 8.60
C GLY A 209 28.79 -1.12 7.82
N SER A 210 28.72 -0.66 6.57
CA SER A 210 29.87 -0.02 5.89
C SER A 210 29.41 0.87 4.75
N THR A 211 29.86 2.14 4.70
CA THR A 211 29.51 3.14 3.68
C THR A 211 30.11 2.89 2.29
N ARG A 212 30.91 1.82 2.10
CA ARG A 212 31.63 1.58 0.84
C ARG A 212 31.02 0.41 0.07
N CYS A 213 30.52 0.70 -1.12
CA CYS A 213 29.87 -0.26 -2.03
C CYS A 213 30.80 -1.29 -2.72
N GLY A 214 32.07 -1.39 -2.31
CA GLY A 214 33.05 -2.44 -2.69
C GLY A 214 33.04 -2.91 -4.15
N ASP A 215 33.56 -4.12 -4.38
CA ASP A 215 33.42 -4.82 -5.66
C ASP A 215 32.12 -5.65 -5.69
N VAL A 216 31.56 -5.92 -6.88
CA VAL A 216 30.18 -6.43 -7.08
C VAL A 216 29.89 -7.72 -6.29
N ASP A 217 30.86 -8.63 -6.21
CA ASP A 217 30.69 -9.96 -5.63
C ASP A 217 30.79 -9.98 -4.09
N ASP A 218 31.58 -9.09 -3.50
CA ASP A 218 31.73 -8.95 -2.04
C ASP A 218 30.46 -8.38 -1.38
N GLN A 219 29.57 -7.75 -2.17
CA GLN A 219 28.34 -7.12 -1.67
C GLN A 219 27.20 -8.11 -1.38
N ARG A 220 27.24 -9.33 -1.94
CA ARG A 220 26.17 -10.34 -1.73
C ARG A 220 26.00 -10.73 -0.27
N HIS A 221 27.03 -10.55 0.56
CA HIS A 221 26.99 -10.79 2.00
C HIS A 221 26.39 -9.63 2.82
N ARG A 222 25.97 -8.52 2.18
CA ARG A 222 25.48 -7.29 2.85
C ARG A 222 24.17 -6.80 2.23
N ILE A 223 23.25 -7.73 1.98
CA ILE A 223 21.92 -7.47 1.41
C ILE A 223 20.84 -7.64 2.47
N ASP A 224 19.88 -6.74 2.50
CA ASP A 224 18.81 -6.69 3.50
C ASP A 224 17.77 -7.78 3.28
N ALA A 225 17.49 -8.07 2.03
CA ALA A 225 16.54 -9.06 1.60
C ALA A 225 16.89 -9.55 0.19
N LEU A 226 16.34 -10.70 -0.19
CA LEU A 226 16.48 -11.28 -1.52
C LEU A 226 15.13 -11.75 -2.04
N LEU A 227 15.01 -11.82 -3.37
CA LEU A 227 13.81 -12.34 -4.02
C LEU A 227 13.94 -13.87 -4.11
N THR A 228 12.95 -14.60 -3.58
CA THR A 228 12.98 -16.08 -3.55
C THR A 228 12.04 -16.74 -4.54
N TRP A 229 11.23 -15.96 -5.25
CA TRP A 229 10.31 -16.52 -6.24
C TRP A 229 11.07 -17.32 -7.30
N THR A 230 10.57 -18.52 -7.56
CA THR A 230 11.04 -19.41 -8.62
C THR A 230 9.86 -19.85 -9.46
N PRO A 231 9.93 -19.74 -10.80
CA PRO A 231 8.86 -20.21 -11.68
C PRO A 231 8.69 -21.74 -11.58
N ALA A 232 7.50 -22.21 -11.96
CA ALA A 232 7.18 -23.64 -11.96
C ALA A 232 8.07 -24.48 -12.90
N ASP A 233 8.47 -23.89 -14.03
CA ASP A 233 9.41 -24.46 -14.98
C ASP A 233 10.36 -23.37 -15.53
N ASN A 234 11.23 -23.73 -16.48
CA ASN A 234 12.16 -22.78 -17.11
C ASN A 234 11.79 -22.45 -18.57
N ASN A 235 10.61 -22.86 -19.04
CA ASN A 235 10.13 -22.54 -20.39
C ASN A 235 9.78 -21.05 -20.46
N ALA A 236 10.26 -20.37 -21.50
CA ALA A 236 10.11 -18.93 -21.63
C ALA A 236 8.63 -18.48 -21.62
N GLU A 237 7.74 -19.20 -22.30
CA GLU A 237 6.31 -18.89 -22.33
C GLU A 237 5.66 -19.06 -20.96
N SER A 238 5.87 -20.22 -20.31
CA SER A 238 5.32 -20.48 -18.97
C SER A 238 5.78 -19.45 -17.95
N VAL A 239 7.09 -19.10 -17.96
CA VAL A 239 7.68 -18.12 -17.03
C VAL A 239 7.06 -16.75 -17.25
N VAL A 240 6.93 -16.31 -18.51
CA VAL A 240 6.36 -15.01 -18.85
C VAL A 240 4.86 -14.97 -18.53
N ASP A 241 4.12 -16.05 -18.72
CA ASP A 241 2.71 -16.12 -18.36
C ASP A 241 2.52 -16.09 -16.83
N GLU A 242 3.37 -16.75 -16.05
CA GLU A 242 3.35 -16.67 -14.59
C GLU A 242 3.65 -15.24 -14.10
N LEU A 243 4.67 -14.59 -14.65
CA LEU A 243 4.98 -13.18 -14.35
C LEU A 243 3.86 -12.22 -14.78
N SER A 244 3.22 -12.49 -15.92
CA SER A 244 2.08 -11.72 -16.43
C SER A 244 0.92 -11.77 -15.45
N LEU A 245 0.61 -12.94 -14.90
CA LEU A 245 -0.41 -13.11 -13.87
C LEU A 245 -0.04 -12.33 -12.60
N LEU A 246 1.21 -12.46 -12.14
CA LEU A 246 1.67 -11.89 -10.87
C LEU A 246 1.80 -10.36 -10.89
N LEU A 247 2.29 -9.79 -11.99
CA LEU A 247 2.68 -8.38 -12.09
C LEU A 247 1.69 -7.54 -12.91
N THR A 248 0.90 -8.15 -13.80
CA THR A 248 -0.04 -7.41 -14.67
C THR A 248 -1.46 -7.98 -14.68
N ALA A 249 -1.75 -9.00 -13.87
CA ALA A 249 -3.05 -9.69 -13.86
C ALA A 249 -3.46 -10.22 -15.26
N ASP A 250 -2.51 -10.81 -15.99
CA ASP A 250 -2.67 -11.32 -17.36
C ASP A 250 -3.06 -10.22 -18.37
N LYS A 251 -2.42 -9.05 -18.28
CA LYS A 251 -2.71 -7.91 -19.17
C LYS A 251 -1.52 -7.43 -19.98
N LEU A 252 -0.38 -8.12 -19.90
CA LEU A 252 0.78 -7.81 -20.71
C LEU A 252 0.41 -7.81 -22.21
N HIS A 253 0.72 -6.72 -22.92
CA HIS A 253 0.42 -6.62 -24.34
C HIS A 253 1.21 -7.67 -25.14
N PRO A 254 0.64 -8.26 -26.21
CA PRO A 254 1.30 -9.31 -26.99
C PRO A 254 2.70 -8.95 -27.50
N THR A 255 2.90 -7.69 -27.91
CA THR A 255 4.22 -7.21 -28.36
C THR A 255 5.25 -7.20 -27.22
N ALA A 256 4.85 -6.76 -26.02
CA ALA A 256 5.72 -6.81 -24.85
C ALA A 256 6.00 -8.26 -24.45
N ARG A 257 4.97 -9.12 -24.45
CA ARG A 257 5.11 -10.57 -24.21
C ARG A 257 6.17 -11.20 -25.12
N GLN A 258 6.07 -10.97 -26.43
CA GLN A 258 7.04 -11.51 -27.39
C GLN A 258 8.46 -10.99 -27.17
N ALA A 259 8.62 -9.69 -26.88
CA ALA A 259 9.93 -9.12 -26.60
C ALA A 259 10.57 -9.72 -25.34
N ILE A 260 9.77 -9.96 -24.28
CA ILE A 260 10.26 -10.57 -23.04
C ILE A 260 10.64 -12.04 -23.26
N ILE A 261 9.83 -12.80 -24.00
CA ILE A 261 10.13 -14.20 -24.34
C ILE A 261 11.45 -14.29 -25.10
N ALA A 262 11.63 -13.48 -26.14
CA ALA A 262 12.85 -13.49 -26.93
C ALA A 262 14.10 -13.14 -26.09
N ALA A 263 13.99 -12.14 -25.21
CA ALA A 263 15.09 -11.76 -24.32
C ALA A 263 15.39 -12.83 -23.26
N TYR A 264 14.37 -13.53 -22.76
CA TYR A 264 14.53 -14.65 -21.83
C TYR A 264 15.27 -15.81 -22.50
N GLU A 265 14.86 -16.20 -23.72
CA GLU A 265 15.50 -17.30 -24.46
C GLU A 265 16.96 -16.99 -24.80
N ASP A 266 17.26 -15.76 -25.21
CA ASP A 266 18.62 -15.31 -25.50
C ASP A 266 19.52 -15.36 -24.24
N ALA A 267 19.04 -14.84 -23.11
CA ALA A 267 19.76 -14.90 -21.84
C ALA A 267 19.93 -16.33 -21.32
N LEU A 268 18.93 -17.20 -21.54
CA LEU A 268 19.01 -18.61 -21.18
C LEU A 268 20.07 -19.35 -22.01
N ALA A 269 20.20 -18.99 -23.29
CA ALA A 269 21.18 -19.60 -24.20
C ALA A 269 22.61 -19.08 -23.99
N THR A 270 22.77 -17.83 -23.55
CA THR A 270 24.08 -17.15 -23.50
C THR A 270 24.72 -17.09 -22.11
N ASP A 271 23.93 -17.15 -21.04
CA ASP A 271 24.41 -16.96 -19.67
C ASP A 271 23.91 -18.07 -18.74
N SER A 272 22.71 -17.93 -18.18
CA SER A 272 22.19 -18.81 -17.14
C SER A 272 20.68 -18.68 -16.97
N VAL A 273 20.08 -19.69 -16.33
CA VAL A 273 18.65 -19.65 -15.94
C VAL A 273 18.35 -18.46 -15.03
N LEU A 274 19.30 -18.07 -14.16
CA LEU A 274 19.14 -16.91 -13.29
C LEU A 274 19.11 -15.62 -14.11
N ALA A 275 20.08 -15.42 -15.01
CA ALA A 275 20.13 -14.25 -15.89
C ALA A 275 18.85 -14.11 -16.74
N ALA A 276 18.35 -15.22 -17.29
CA ALA A 276 17.08 -15.24 -18.04
C ALA A 276 15.90 -14.72 -17.19
N ARG A 277 15.77 -15.20 -15.95
CA ARG A 277 14.73 -14.76 -15.01
C ARG A 277 14.86 -13.28 -14.67
N GLU A 278 16.08 -12.81 -14.36
CA GLU A 278 16.33 -11.41 -14.04
C GLU A 278 15.99 -10.49 -15.21
N VAL A 279 16.33 -10.88 -16.44
CA VAL A 279 15.96 -10.13 -17.66
C VAL A 279 14.45 -10.04 -17.80
N ALA A 280 13.72 -11.14 -17.64
CA ALA A 280 12.28 -11.11 -17.71
C ALA A 280 11.67 -10.18 -16.64
N GLN A 281 12.09 -10.31 -15.37
CA GLN A 281 11.63 -9.47 -14.28
C GLN A 281 11.88 -7.97 -14.54
N VAL A 282 13.07 -7.60 -15.03
CA VAL A 282 13.42 -6.22 -15.36
C VAL A 282 12.58 -5.69 -16.53
N LEU A 283 12.33 -6.50 -17.55
CA LEU A 283 11.50 -6.06 -18.68
C LEU A 283 10.02 -5.90 -18.30
N PHE A 284 9.50 -6.72 -17.38
CA PHE A 284 8.18 -6.47 -16.79
C PHE A 284 8.11 -5.15 -16.04
N LEU A 285 9.15 -4.79 -15.29
CA LEU A 285 9.23 -3.50 -14.60
C LEU A 285 9.24 -2.29 -15.55
N ALA A 286 9.71 -2.48 -16.78
CA ALA A 286 9.73 -1.46 -17.83
C ALA A 286 8.44 -1.44 -18.68
N ALA A 287 7.58 -2.44 -18.55
CA ALA A 287 6.34 -2.55 -19.30
C ALA A 287 5.31 -1.53 -18.81
N ALA A 288 4.59 -0.90 -19.74
CA ALA A 288 3.60 0.13 -19.39
C ALA A 288 2.45 -0.43 -18.54
N GLU A 289 2.10 -1.69 -18.77
CA GLU A 289 1.05 -2.47 -18.10
C GLU A 289 1.34 -2.67 -16.63
N PHE A 290 2.62 -2.79 -16.25
CA PHE A 290 3.03 -2.84 -14.84
C PHE A 290 2.78 -1.49 -14.12
N HIS A 291 2.76 -0.38 -14.86
CA HIS A 291 2.61 0.95 -14.28
C HIS A 291 1.18 1.45 -14.16
N VAL A 292 0.20 0.70 -14.68
CA VAL A 292 -1.22 1.10 -14.72
C VAL A 292 -2.11 0.05 -14.05
N LEU A 293 -3.28 0.47 -13.58
CA LEU A 293 -4.35 -0.40 -13.08
C LEU A 293 -5.65 0.01 -13.76
N SER A 294 -6.38 -0.95 -14.31
CA SER A 294 -7.59 -0.65 -15.12
C SER A 294 -8.80 -1.55 -14.81
N GLN A 295 -8.65 -2.64 -14.05
CA GLN A 295 -9.77 -3.53 -13.73
C GLN A 295 -9.55 -4.33 -12.44
N TYR A 296 -10.63 -4.53 -11.68
CA TYR A 296 -10.68 -5.41 -10.51
C TYR A 296 -11.63 -6.58 -10.76
N ALA A 297 -11.24 -7.48 -11.67
CA ALA A 297 -11.98 -8.70 -11.96
C ALA A 297 -11.13 -9.92 -11.57
N PRO A 298 -11.69 -10.91 -10.85
CA PRO A 298 -11.02 -12.20 -10.67
C PRO A 298 -10.68 -12.81 -12.02
N ARG A 299 -9.46 -13.32 -12.15
CA ARG A 299 -9.05 -14.13 -13.31
C ARG A 299 -9.37 -15.61 -13.04
N PRO A 300 -9.70 -16.39 -14.08
CA PRO A 300 -9.87 -17.83 -13.95
C PRO A 300 -8.54 -18.54 -13.63
N THR A 301 -7.41 -17.92 -13.98
CA THR A 301 -6.07 -18.39 -13.69
C THR A 301 -5.83 -18.38 -12.18
N ILE A 302 -5.58 -19.56 -11.61
CA ILE A 302 -5.25 -19.70 -10.20
C ILE A 302 -3.75 -19.42 -10.03
N ARG A 303 -3.40 -18.47 -9.16
CA ARG A 303 -2.01 -18.23 -8.78
C ARG A 303 -1.44 -19.49 -8.11
N SER A 304 -0.29 -19.96 -8.58
CA SER A 304 0.46 -21.02 -7.91
C SER A 304 0.65 -20.68 -6.43
N PRO A 305 0.37 -21.61 -5.50
CA PRO A 305 0.54 -21.33 -4.09
C PRO A 305 1.99 -20.93 -3.82
N ARG A 306 2.17 -19.89 -2.97
CA ARG A 306 3.49 -19.49 -2.49
C ARG A 306 4.21 -20.73 -2.00
N ARG A 307 5.46 -20.96 -2.43
CA ARG A 307 6.22 -22.11 -1.95
C ARG A 307 6.48 -21.89 -0.47
N GLN A 308 5.67 -22.50 0.37
CA GLN A 308 5.95 -22.54 1.79
C GLN A 308 7.19 -23.41 1.95
N ASP A 309 8.28 -22.83 2.45
CA ASP A 309 9.40 -23.62 2.94
C ASP A 309 8.83 -24.71 3.86
N ALA A 310 9.32 -25.94 3.72
CA ALA A 310 8.74 -27.16 4.27
C ALA A 310 8.63 -27.23 5.82
N GLY A 311 8.76 -26.11 6.53
CA GLY A 311 8.69 -25.99 7.99
C GLY A 311 7.28 -25.78 8.58
N GLY A 312 6.25 -25.59 7.76
CA GLY A 312 4.87 -25.34 8.23
C GLY A 312 4.08 -26.57 8.68
N SER A 313 4.72 -27.66 9.11
CA SER A 313 4.01 -28.86 9.56
C SER A 313 3.54 -28.71 11.01
N GLY A 314 2.32 -28.19 11.22
CA GLY A 314 1.56 -28.38 12.47
C GLY A 314 2.18 -27.87 13.79
N ARG A 315 3.27 -27.10 13.74
CA ARG A 315 3.85 -26.48 14.93
C ARG A 315 3.06 -25.24 15.31
N GLY A 316 2.65 -25.15 16.57
CA GLY A 316 2.09 -23.91 17.11
C GLY A 316 3.07 -22.76 16.88
N TYR A 317 2.62 -21.73 16.16
CA TYR A 317 3.42 -20.55 15.91
C TYR A 317 3.11 -19.49 16.98
N LYS A 318 4.11 -18.68 17.34
CA LYS A 318 3.88 -17.41 18.04
C LYS A 318 3.93 -16.32 16.98
N ALA A 319 2.81 -15.66 16.71
CA ALA A 319 2.83 -14.43 15.93
C ALA A 319 3.35 -13.32 16.84
N ILE A 320 4.44 -12.68 16.43
CA ILE A 320 4.89 -11.42 17.04
C ILE A 320 4.28 -10.31 16.21
N VAL A 321 3.34 -9.57 16.81
CA VAL A 321 2.77 -8.36 16.19
C VAL A 321 3.59 -7.18 16.71
N VAL A 322 4.45 -6.62 15.85
CA VAL A 322 5.20 -5.41 16.16
C VAL A 322 4.37 -4.21 15.70
N MET A 323 3.84 -3.45 16.66
CA MET A 323 3.13 -2.21 16.36
C MET A 323 4.13 -1.05 16.39
N PHE A 324 4.43 -0.51 15.20
CA PHE A 324 5.22 0.71 15.08
C PHE A 324 4.35 1.92 15.40
N MET A 325 4.55 2.42 16.61
CA MET A 325 3.73 3.43 17.26
C MET A 325 4.28 4.87 17.09
N TYR A 326 5.25 5.06 16.19
CA TYR A 326 5.76 6.37 15.79
C TYR A 326 4.75 7.08 14.85
N GLY A 327 3.99 8.04 15.36
CA GLY A 327 3.04 8.85 14.58
C GLY A 327 2.09 9.66 15.45
N GLY A 328 1.22 10.47 14.83
CA GLY A 328 0.23 11.34 15.52
C GLY A 328 -0.97 10.60 16.15
N CYS A 329 -0.92 9.27 16.22
CA CYS A 329 -1.77 8.50 17.11
C CYS A 329 -1.05 8.45 18.45
N ASP A 330 -1.70 8.91 19.52
CA ASP A 330 -1.16 8.85 20.87
C ASP A 330 -1.10 7.40 21.36
N SER A 331 -0.11 6.71 20.83
CA SER A 331 0.01 5.28 20.77
C SER A 331 0.27 4.64 22.13
N PHE A 332 0.75 5.45 23.08
CA PHE A 332 0.81 5.11 24.50
C PHE A 332 -0.57 4.87 25.13
N ASN A 333 -1.65 5.43 24.54
CA ASN A 333 -3.04 5.20 24.98
C ASN A 333 -3.74 4.08 24.19
N VAL A 334 -3.09 3.51 23.17
CA VAL A 334 -3.62 2.37 22.40
C VAL A 334 -3.35 1.05 23.12
N LEU A 335 -2.18 0.93 23.76
CA LEU A 335 -1.81 -0.23 24.57
C LEU A 335 -1.19 0.24 25.87
N VAL A 336 -2.00 0.25 26.94
CA VAL A 336 -1.58 0.66 28.27
C VAL A 336 -1.17 -0.57 29.07
N PRO A 337 0.05 -0.60 29.65
CA PRO A 337 0.45 -1.72 30.49
C PRO A 337 -0.37 -1.78 31.78
N HIS A 338 -0.74 -2.99 32.21
CA HIS A 338 -1.53 -3.20 33.41
C HIS A 338 -0.64 -3.55 34.62
N SER A 339 -1.14 -3.26 35.83
CA SER A 339 -0.45 -3.43 37.11
C SER A 339 -0.21 -4.88 37.57
N ASN A 340 -0.62 -5.88 36.79
CA ASN A 340 -0.42 -7.30 37.14
C ASN A 340 0.99 -7.81 36.82
N CYS A 341 1.91 -6.92 36.46
CA CYS A 341 3.30 -7.24 36.22
C CYS A 341 4.02 -7.59 37.53
N ASN A 342 4.78 -8.69 37.53
CA ASN A 342 5.52 -9.11 38.71
C ASN A 342 6.66 -8.14 39.04
N GLY A 343 6.57 -7.46 40.18
CA GLY A 343 7.65 -6.68 40.78
C GLY A 343 7.75 -5.21 40.37
N ILE A 344 6.95 -4.75 39.40
CA ILE A 344 6.86 -3.33 38.99
C ILE A 344 5.41 -3.05 38.58
N ASP A 345 4.81 -1.98 39.11
CA ASP A 345 3.53 -1.47 38.63
C ASP A 345 3.77 -0.64 37.36
N LEU A 346 3.66 -1.29 36.20
CA LEU A 346 3.84 -0.63 34.91
C LEU A 346 2.70 0.36 34.61
N TYR A 347 1.53 0.22 35.24
CA TYR A 347 0.46 1.20 35.11
C TYR A 347 0.82 2.50 35.86
N GLU A 348 1.41 2.38 37.05
CA GLU A 348 1.92 3.54 37.80
C GLU A 348 3.04 4.26 37.02
N GLU A 349 3.95 3.51 36.39
CA GLU A 349 4.97 4.07 35.50
C GLU A 349 4.35 4.80 34.29
N TYR A 350 3.34 4.19 33.66
CA TYR A 350 2.57 4.82 32.60
C TYR A 350 1.96 6.15 33.05
N VAL A 351 1.25 6.17 34.20
CA VAL A 351 0.65 7.39 34.75
C VAL A 351 1.72 8.45 35.04
N ALA A 352 2.87 8.05 35.60
CA ALA A 352 3.96 8.98 35.91
C ALA A 352 4.57 9.61 34.65
N VAL A 353 4.73 8.84 33.57
CA VAL A 353 5.25 9.34 32.28
C VAL A 353 4.23 10.20 31.54
N ARG A 354 2.96 9.85 31.64
CA ARG A 354 1.87 10.42 30.83
C ARG A 354 1.14 11.57 31.48
N THR A 355 1.31 11.75 32.78
CA THR A 355 0.78 12.87 33.55
C THR A 355 -0.73 13.06 33.33
N ASP A 356 -1.13 14.21 32.79
CA ASP A 356 -2.48 14.63 32.45
C ASP A 356 -3.08 13.92 31.21
N LEU A 357 -2.28 13.18 30.45
CA LEU A 357 -2.71 12.43 29.27
C LEU A 357 -2.87 10.92 29.55
N ALA A 358 -2.75 10.50 30.80
CA ALA A 358 -2.95 9.12 31.23
C ALA A 358 -4.44 8.76 31.29
N LEU A 359 -4.84 7.65 30.67
CA LEU A 359 -6.19 7.13 30.75
C LEU A 359 -6.42 6.44 32.10
N PRO A 360 -7.55 6.72 32.79
CA PRO A 360 -7.92 6.01 34.01
C PRO A 360 -8.08 4.51 33.74
N MET A 361 -7.63 3.67 34.68
CA MET A 361 -7.61 2.21 34.51
C MET A 361 -9.00 1.62 34.23
N GLY A 362 -10.07 2.26 34.72
CA GLY A 362 -11.46 1.85 34.47
C GLY A 362 -11.98 2.13 33.06
N ASP A 363 -11.30 2.99 32.30
CA ASP A 363 -11.67 3.35 30.93
C ASP A 363 -10.92 2.49 29.89
N LEU A 364 -10.04 1.60 30.34
CA LEU A 364 -9.25 0.71 29.49
C LEU A 364 -10.00 -0.60 29.21
N ASP A 365 -10.10 -0.97 27.93
CA ASP A 365 -10.58 -2.29 27.55
C ASP A 365 -9.52 -3.36 27.86
N ALA A 366 -9.87 -4.34 28.69
CA ALA A 366 -8.96 -5.42 29.08
C ALA A 366 -8.72 -6.41 27.93
N ILE A 367 -7.45 -6.62 27.58
CA ILE A 367 -7.06 -7.70 26.66
C ILE A 367 -7.06 -9.01 27.44
N GLN A 368 -8.03 -9.88 27.15
CA GLN A 368 -8.09 -11.20 27.78
C GLN A 368 -7.04 -12.13 27.17
N ASP A 369 -5.94 -12.35 27.87
CA ASP A 369 -4.98 -13.39 27.53
C ASP A 369 -5.52 -14.77 27.91
N ALA A 370 -6.07 -15.49 26.93
CA ALA A 370 -6.52 -16.86 27.10
C ALA A 370 -5.40 -17.84 27.52
N SER A 371 -4.13 -17.45 27.37
CA SER A 371 -2.98 -18.29 27.76
C SER A 371 -2.55 -18.10 29.23
N GLY A 372 -2.97 -17.00 29.88
CA GLY A 372 -2.58 -16.65 31.25
C GLY A 372 -1.07 -16.47 31.44
N ARG A 373 -0.34 -16.14 30.38
CA ARG A 373 1.13 -16.00 30.36
C ARG A 373 1.59 -14.57 30.16
N GLN A 374 0.71 -13.68 29.72
CA GLN A 374 0.91 -12.25 29.82
C GLN A 374 0.44 -11.79 31.21
N PRO A 375 1.21 -10.93 31.90
CA PRO A 375 0.75 -10.29 33.14
C PRO A 375 -0.54 -9.50 32.91
#